data_AF-A0A0G1YH37-F1
#
_entry.id   AF-A0A0G1YH37-F1
#
_cell.length_a   1.000
_cell.length_b   1.000
_cell.length_c   1.000
_cell.angle_alpha   90.00
_cell.angle_beta   90.00
_cell.angle_gamma   90.00
#
_symmetry.space_group_name_H-M   'P 1'
#
loop_
_entity.id
_entity.type
_entity.pdbx_description
1 polymer ?
#
loop_
_entity_poly.entity_id
_entity_poly.type
_entity_poly.pdbx_seq_one_letter_code
_entity_poly.pdbx_strand_id
1 'polypeptide(L)'
;MAYILLWPIAQTSMFLYVSFSLVMMLFIKLPVILAMTSILPLYVLVLHLVIMNVGLYEFTRKYGVRYPFWMPFKVVITFIPFQIMLGLSALRAVYREFTAERGWEKTEHTNVHRPPLKTATLKLRRPVS
;
A
#
# COMPACT_ATOMS: atom_id res chain seq x y z
N MET A 1 -9.30 -5.70 12.26
CA MET A 1 -8.82 -6.76 11.34
C MET A 1 -9.38 -6.60 9.92
N ALA A 2 -10.70 -6.42 9.74
CA ALA A 2 -11.30 -6.20 8.41
C ALA A 2 -10.68 -5.04 7.61
N TYR A 3 -10.38 -3.90 8.25
CA TYR A 3 -9.76 -2.74 7.59
C TYR A 3 -8.40 -3.04 6.92
N ILE A 4 -7.58 -3.92 7.52
CA ILE A 4 -6.25 -4.26 7.00
C ILE A 4 -6.36 -5.08 5.70
N LEU A 5 -7.42 -5.89 5.57
CA LEU A 5 -7.71 -6.69 4.39
C LEU A 5 -8.50 -5.92 3.34
N LEU A 6 -9.39 -5.01 3.77
CA LEU A 6 -10.24 -4.23 2.88
C LEU A 6 -9.42 -3.43 1.88
N TRP A 7 -8.28 -2.87 2.32
CA TRP A 7 -7.42 -2.05 1.47
C TRP A 7 -6.74 -2.85 0.35
N PRO A 8 -6.02 -3.97 0.61
CA PRO A 8 -5.53 -4.86 -0.44
C PRO A 8 -6.62 -5.37 -1.37
N ILE A 9 -7.78 -5.77 -0.83
CA ILE A 9 -8.89 -6.28 -1.65
C ILE A 9 -9.39 -5.20 -2.61
N ALA A 10 -9.68 -3.99 -2.10
CA ALA A 10 -10.11 -2.86 -2.92
C ALA A 10 -9.07 -2.51 -4.00
N GLN A 11 -7.78 -2.54 -3.65
CA GLN A 11 -6.69 -2.25 -4.58
C GLN A 11 -6.55 -3.31 -5.67
N THR A 12 -6.67 -4.60 -5.33
CA THR A 12 -6.69 -5.69 -6.31
C THR A 12 -7.91 -5.59 -7.23
N SER A 13 -9.10 -5.31 -6.69
CA SER A 13 -10.32 -5.13 -7.50
C SER A 13 -10.16 -3.98 -8.49
N MET A 14 -9.63 -2.84 -8.07
CA MET A 14 -9.36 -1.69 -8.95
C MET A 14 -8.33 -2.04 -10.04
N PHE A 15 -7.24 -2.70 -9.67
CA PHE A 15 -6.19 -3.11 -10.62
C PHE A 15 -6.71 -4.09 -11.68
N LEU A 16 -7.51 -5.08 -11.26
CA LEU A 16 -8.15 -6.02 -12.18
C LEU A 16 -9.17 -5.33 -13.08
N TYR A 17 -9.99 -4.42 -12.53
CA TYR A 17 -10.99 -3.69 -13.31
C TYR A 17 -10.34 -2.85 -14.41
N VAL A 18 -9.28 -2.09 -14.09
CA VAL A 18 -8.54 -1.29 -15.09
C VAL A 18 -7.93 -2.18 -16.16
N SER A 19 -7.27 -3.27 -15.75
CA SER A 19 -6.62 -4.20 -16.68
C SER A 19 -7.65 -4.88 -17.60
N PHE A 20 -8.76 -5.35 -17.04
CA PHE A 20 -9.85 -5.97 -17.78
C PHE A 20 -10.52 -5.00 -18.75
N SER A 21 -10.77 -3.76 -18.30
CA SER A 21 -11.32 -2.70 -19.16
C SER A 21 -10.41 -2.39 -20.35
N LEU A 22 -9.08 -2.37 -20.14
CA LEU A 22 -8.12 -2.14 -21.21
C LEU A 22 -8.13 -3.28 -22.24
N VAL A 23 -8.19 -4.54 -21.78
CA VAL A 23 -8.28 -5.70 -22.66
C VAL A 23 -9.58 -5.68 -23.46
N MET A 24 -10.72 -5.44 -22.80
CA MET A 24 -12.01 -5.38 -23.50
C MET A 24 -12.03 -4.27 -24.56
N MET A 25 -11.48 -3.10 -24.25
CA MET A 25 -11.40 -1.96 -25.19
C MET A 25 -10.64 -2.32 -26.48
N LEU A 26 -9.61 -3.16 -26.41
CA LEU A 26 -8.77 -3.50 -27.57
C LEU A 26 -9.38 -4.62 -28.43
N PHE A 27 -10.13 -5.55 -27.84
CA PHE A 27 -10.55 -6.79 -28.52
C PHE A 27 -12.06 -6.91 -28.78
N ILE A 28 -12.93 -6.14 -28.12
CA ILE A 28 -14.39 -6.36 -28.15
C ILE A 28 -15.13 -5.08 -28.55
N LYS A 29 -16.12 -5.21 -29.46
CA LYS A 29 -17.10 -4.14 -29.72
C LYS A 29 -18.12 -4.12 -28.57
N LEU A 30 -17.92 -3.23 -27.60
CA LEU A 30 -18.79 -3.16 -26.43
C LEU A 30 -20.10 -2.40 -26.71
N PRO A 31 -21.22 -2.82 -26.12
CA PRO A 31 -22.44 -2.03 -26.10
C PRO A 31 -22.23 -0.76 -25.26
N VAL A 32 -22.96 0.31 -25.60
CA VAL A 32 -22.75 1.67 -25.07
C VAL A 32 -22.75 1.74 -23.55
N ILE A 33 -23.65 1.01 -22.88
CA ILE A 33 -23.76 1.02 -21.41
C ILE A 33 -22.48 0.49 -20.75
N LEU A 34 -21.92 -0.61 -21.27
CA LEU A 34 -20.68 -1.18 -20.76
C LEU A 34 -19.52 -0.20 -20.97
N ALA A 35 -19.44 0.46 -22.13
CA ALA A 35 -18.43 1.48 -22.38
C ALA A 35 -18.52 2.66 -21.39
N MET A 36 -19.73 3.12 -21.05
CA MET A 36 -19.94 4.16 -20.05
C MET A 36 -19.58 3.71 -18.63
N THR A 37 -19.70 2.43 -18.30
CA THR A 37 -19.26 1.92 -16.99
C THR A 37 -17.75 1.71 -16.95
N SER A 38 -17.12 1.33 -18.05
CA SER A 38 -15.67 1.06 -18.11
C SER A 38 -14.80 2.30 -17.86
N ILE A 39 -15.33 3.52 -18.02
CA ILE A 39 -14.60 4.77 -17.76
C ILE A 39 -14.58 5.15 -16.26
N LEU A 40 -15.46 4.59 -15.43
CA LEU A 40 -15.54 4.84 -13.98
C LEU A 40 -14.20 4.71 -13.22
N PRO A 41 -13.41 3.64 -13.37
CA PRO A 41 -12.10 3.51 -12.74
C PRO A 41 -11.13 4.63 -13.13
N LEU A 42 -11.23 5.13 -14.38
CA LEU A 42 -10.41 6.23 -14.86
C LEU A 42 -10.76 7.52 -14.12
N TYR A 43 -12.05 7.80 -13.92
CA TYR A 43 -12.48 8.96 -13.12
C TYR A 43 -11.95 8.89 -11.68
N VAL A 44 -12.03 7.72 -11.04
CA VAL A 44 -11.51 7.53 -9.67
C VAL A 44 -9.99 7.72 -9.62
N LEU A 45 -9.27 7.20 -10.61
CA LEU A 45 -7.81 7.35 -10.71
C LEU A 45 -7.40 8.80 -10.90
N VAL A 46 -8.07 9.53 -11.79
CA VAL A 46 -7.83 10.97 -12.01
C VAL A 46 -8.13 11.76 -10.74
N LEU A 47 -9.26 11.49 -10.07
CA LEU A 47 -9.60 12.15 -8.82
C LEU A 47 -8.53 11.91 -7.74
N HIS A 48 -8.05 10.68 -7.60
CA HIS A 48 -6.98 10.33 -6.67
C HIS A 48 -5.69 11.12 -6.98
N LEU A 49 -5.32 11.23 -8.26
CA LEU A 49 -4.15 11.98 -8.68
C LEU A 49 -4.29 13.49 -8.39
N VAL A 50 -5.48 14.06 -8.59
CA VAL A 50 -5.79 15.45 -8.25
C VAL A 50 -5.67 15.67 -6.75
N ILE A 51 -6.29 14.79 -5.93
CA ILE A 51 -6.22 14.88 -4.46
C ILE A 51 -4.77 14.82 -3.98
N MET A 52 -3.95 13.94 -4.53
CA MET A 52 -2.53 13.88 -4.18
C MET A 52 -1.78 15.16 -4.54
N ASN A 53 -2.03 15.73 -5.72
CA ASN A 53 -1.39 16.99 -6.12
C ASN A 53 -1.83 18.16 -5.25
N VAL A 54 -3.13 18.27 -4.94
CA VAL A 54 -3.66 19.29 -4.05
C VAL A 54 -3.09 19.13 -2.64
N GLY A 55 -3.03 17.89 -2.13
CA GLY A 55 -2.43 17.60 -0.83
C GLY A 55 -0.95 17.98 -0.78
N LEU A 56 -0.20 17.68 -1.84
CA LEU A 56 1.21 18.06 -1.97
C LEU A 56 1.38 19.58 -2.04
N TYR A 57 0.52 20.28 -2.79
CA TYR A 57 0.52 21.73 -2.87
C TYR A 57 0.27 22.37 -1.50
N GLU A 58 -0.77 21.95 -0.79
CA GLU A 58 -1.08 22.39 0.57
C GLU A 58 0.07 22.11 1.54
N PHE A 59 0.74 20.97 1.40
CA PHE A 59 1.91 20.63 2.21
C PHE A 59 3.08 21.59 1.91
N THR A 60 3.45 21.77 0.65
CA THR A 60 4.55 22.68 0.28
C THR A 60 4.30 24.11 0.75
N ARG A 61 3.04 24.58 0.69
CA ARG A 61 2.62 25.88 1.20
C ARG A 61 2.82 26.00 2.72
N LYS A 62 2.46 24.96 3.50
CA LYS A 62 2.61 24.97 4.97
C LYS A 62 4.07 24.89 5.43
N TYR A 63 4.91 24.17 4.70
CA TYR A 63 6.33 23.99 5.04
C TYR A 63 7.25 25.03 4.38
N GLY A 64 6.71 26.00 3.64
CA GLY A 64 7.48 27.07 2.97
C GLY A 64 8.37 26.58 1.83
N VAL A 65 8.12 25.38 1.30
CA VAL A 65 8.88 24.79 0.20
C VAL A 65 8.25 25.20 -1.13
N ARG A 66 9.05 25.48 -2.16
CA ARG A 66 8.53 25.86 -3.48
C ARG A 66 7.93 24.65 -4.18
N TYR A 67 6.74 24.82 -4.76
CA TYR A 67 6.10 23.85 -5.64
C TYR A 67 6.40 24.21 -7.11
N PRO A 68 7.40 23.60 -7.76
CA PRO A 68 7.75 23.96 -9.14
C PRO A 68 6.63 23.55 -10.10
N PHE A 69 6.46 24.30 -11.19
CA PHE A 69 5.45 24.02 -12.23
C PHE A 69 5.58 22.61 -12.85
N TRP A 70 6.77 22.02 -12.82
CA TRP A 70 7.03 20.65 -13.28
C TRP A 70 6.64 19.56 -12.26
N MET A 71 6.34 19.93 -11.02
CA MET A 71 6.01 18.98 -9.96
C MET A 71 4.75 18.15 -10.25
N PRO A 72 3.63 18.72 -10.73
CA PRO A 72 2.46 17.94 -11.10
C PRO A 72 2.77 16.89 -12.16
N PHE A 73 3.56 17.26 -13.17
CA PHE A 73 3.95 16.35 -14.24
C PHE A 73 4.83 15.22 -13.72
N LYS A 74 5.78 15.53 -12.82
CA LYS A 74 6.60 14.53 -12.14
C LYS A 74 5.74 13.57 -11.32
N VAL A 75 4.74 14.09 -10.59
CA VAL A 75 3.79 13.26 -9.83
C VAL A 75 3.07 12.30 -10.77
N VAL A 76 2.53 12.77 -11.90
CA VAL A 76 1.84 11.92 -12.90
C VAL A 76 2.76 10.80 -13.42
N ILE A 77 3.99 11.13 -13.81
CA ILE A 77 4.93 10.13 -14.34
C ILE A 77 5.27 9.08 -13.28
N THR A 78 5.51 9.51 -12.04
CA THR A 78 5.85 8.59 -10.93
C THR A 78 4.64 7.81 -10.41
N PHE A 79 3.43 8.32 -10.62
CA PHE A 79 2.19 7.71 -10.15
C PHE A 79 1.92 6.38 -10.84
N ILE A 80 2.06 6.31 -12.16
CA ILE A 80 1.77 5.09 -12.93
C ILE A 80 2.63 3.88 -12.49
N PRO A 81 3.98 3.96 -12.46
CA PRO A 81 4.79 2.83 -12.00
C PRO A 81 4.53 2.48 -10.54
N PHE A 82 4.26 3.48 -9.70
CA PHE A 82 3.86 3.26 -8.32
C PHE A 82 2.53 2.50 -8.21
N GLN A 83 1.53 2.83 -9.03
CA GLN A 83 0.24 2.13 -9.07
C GLN A 83 0.38 0.68 -9.53
N ILE A 84 1.24 0.39 -10.51
CA ILE A 84 1.50 -0.98 -10.95
C ILE A 84 2.12 -1.80 -9.82
N MET A 85 3.15 -1.26 -9.16
CA MET A 85 3.83 -1.93 -8.04
C MET A 85 2.87 -2.21 -6.87
N LEU A 86 2.00 -1.25 -6.57
CA LEU A 86 0.95 -1.37 -5.58
C LEU A 86 -0.09 -2.44 -5.96
N GLY A 87 -0.51 -2.48 -7.22
CA GLY A 87 -1.46 -3.46 -7.74
C GLY A 87 -0.92 -4.89 -7.67
N LEU A 88 0.33 -5.10 -8.10
CA LEU A 88 1.01 -6.40 -7.99
C LEU A 88 1.17 -6.85 -6.54
N SER A 89 1.53 -5.92 -5.65
CA SER A 89 1.67 -6.21 -4.22
C SER A 89 0.34 -6.59 -3.59
N ALA A 90 -0.74 -5.88 -3.94
CA ALA A 90 -2.08 -6.19 -3.48
C ALA A 90 -2.55 -7.56 -3.99
N LEU A 91 -2.33 -7.84 -5.29
CA LEU A 91 -2.65 -9.15 -5.87
C LEU A 91 -1.90 -10.29 -5.14
N ARG A 92 -0.61 -10.11 -4.86
CA ARG A 92 0.18 -11.06 -4.07
C ARG A 92 -0.37 -11.23 -2.65
N ALA A 93 -0.77 -10.14 -2.00
CA ALA A 93 -1.34 -10.18 -0.66
C ALA A 93 -2.67 -10.95 -0.63
N VAL A 94 -3.55 -10.69 -1.60
CA VAL A 94 -4.82 -11.40 -1.77
C VAL A 94 -4.58 -12.88 -2.08
N TYR A 95 -3.66 -13.20 -2.97
CA TYR A 95 -3.26 -14.57 -3.28
C TYR A 95 -2.78 -15.31 -2.01
N ARG A 96 -1.90 -14.69 -1.21
CA ARG A 96 -1.40 -15.28 0.03
C ARG A 96 -2.50 -15.49 1.07
N GLU A 97 -3.48 -14.59 1.15
CA GLU A 97 -4.64 -14.76 2.04
C GLU A 97 -5.50 -15.96 1.60
N PHE A 98 -5.72 -16.14 0.29
CA PHE A 98 -6.46 -17.30 -0.25
C PHE A 98 -5.71 -18.63 -0.04
N THR A 99 -4.39 -18.63 -0.13
CA THR A 99 -3.56 -19.83 0.13
C THR A 99 -3.41 -20.13 1.63
N ALA A 100 -4.01 -19.33 2.52
CA ALA A 100 -3.92 -19.45 3.98
C ALA A 100 -2.48 -19.50 4.54
N GLU A 101 -1.50 -19.03 3.76
CA GLU A 101 -0.09 -18.92 4.17
C GLU A 101 0.07 -17.70 5.09
N ARG A 102 -0.40 -17.85 6.32
CA ARG A 102 -0.26 -16.86 7.42
C ARG A 102 1.07 -17.00 8.16
N GLY A 103 1.96 -17.85 7.65
CA GLY A 103 3.30 -18.06 8.17
C GLY A 103 4.10 -16.78 8.06
N TRP A 104 4.27 -16.10 9.19
CA TRP A 104 5.46 -15.29 9.39
C TRP A 104 6.64 -16.26 9.37
N GLU A 105 7.49 -16.21 8.34
CA GLU A 105 8.86 -16.67 8.48
C GLU A 105 9.50 -15.75 9.51
N LYS A 106 9.39 -16.18 10.77
CA LYS A 106 10.09 -15.58 11.88
C LYS A 106 11.56 -15.80 11.55
N THR A 107 12.22 -14.78 11.00
CA THR A 107 13.68 -14.78 10.95
C THR A 107 14.15 -15.12 12.35
N GLU A 108 15.02 -16.11 12.46
CA GLU A 108 15.61 -16.56 13.71
C GLU A 108 16.37 -15.37 14.31
N HIS A 109 15.67 -14.53 15.06
CA HIS A 109 16.24 -13.42 15.81
C HIS A 109 17.00 -14.07 16.98
N THR A 110 18.16 -14.61 16.67
CA THR A 110 19.16 -14.96 17.67
C THR A 110 19.48 -13.67 18.40
N ASN A 111 19.11 -13.60 19.68
CA ASN A 111 19.25 -12.44 20.54
C ASN A 111 20.72 -12.34 21.00
N VAL A 112 21.67 -12.27 20.06
CA VAL A 112 23.13 -12.37 20.30
C VAL A 112 23.67 -11.15 21.07
N HIS A 113 22.87 -10.10 21.24
CA HIS A 113 23.30 -8.86 21.91
C HIS A 113 22.98 -8.79 23.41
N ARG A 114 22.36 -9.81 24.02
CA ARG A 114 22.23 -9.88 25.48
C ARG A 114 23.38 -10.70 26.06
N PRO A 115 24.40 -10.09 26.71
CA PRO A 115 25.28 -10.87 27.57
C PRO A 115 24.41 -11.55 28.63
N PRO A 116 24.67 -12.83 28.97
CA PRO A 116 23.93 -13.51 30.01
C PRO A 116 24.00 -12.66 31.27
N LEU A 117 22.82 -12.29 31.80
CA LEU A 117 22.71 -11.65 33.11
C LEU A 117 23.50 -12.52 34.09
N LYS A 118 24.65 -12.01 34.51
CA LYS A 118 25.41 -12.57 35.62
C LYS A 118 24.50 -12.38 36.81
N THR A 119 23.77 -13.43 37.19
CA THR A 119 22.95 -13.51 38.39
C THR A 119 23.87 -13.24 39.58
N ALA A 120 24.08 -11.97 39.87
CA ALA A 120 24.72 -11.52 41.09
C ALA A 120 23.73 -11.87 42.19
N THR A 121 24.03 -12.99 42.85
CA THR A 121 23.36 -13.53 44.01
C THR A 121 23.24 -12.44 45.07
N LEU A 122 22.16 -11.65 45.00
CA LEU A 122 21.75 -10.77 46.07
C LEU A 122 21.33 -11.67 47.23
N LYS A 123 22.30 -11.97 48.10
CA LYS A 123 22.09 -12.49 49.45
C LYS A 123 21.07 -11.57 50.12
N LEU A 124 19.82 -12.00 50.15
CA LEU A 124 18.79 -11.45 51.01
C LEU A 124 19.25 -11.61 52.46
N ARG A 125 19.85 -10.55 53.01
CA ARG A 125 20.14 -10.40 54.43
C ARG A 125 18.80 -10.30 55.16
N ARG A 126 18.30 -11.43 55.68
CA ARG A 126 17.15 -11.44 56.60
C ARG A 126 17.55 -10.75 57.91
N PRO A 127 16.75 -9.81 58.44
CA PRO A 127 16.94 -9.34 59.81
C PRO A 127 16.47 -10.43 60.79
N VAL A 128 17.25 -10.57 61.87
CA VAL A 128 17.03 -11.50 62.98
C VAL A 128 15.99 -10.88 63.92
N SER A 129 14.96 -11.65 64.27
CA SER A 129 14.20 -11.53 65.52
C SER A 129 13.61 -12.89 65.86
#